data_AF-A0A2A6CSF3-F1
#
_entry.id   AF-A0A2A6CSF3-F1
#
_cell.length_a   1.000
_cell.length_b   1.000
_cell.length_c   1.000
_cell.angle_alpha   90.00
_cell.angle_beta   90.00
_cell.angle_gamma   90.00
#
_symmetry.space_group_name_H-M   'P 1'
#
loop_
_entity.id
_entity.type
_entity.pdbx_description
1 polymer ?
#
loop_
_entity_poly.entity_id
_entity_poly.type
_entity_poly.pdbx_seq_one_letter_code
_entity_poly.pdbx_strand_id
1 'polypeptide(L)'
;MLSQTKPTPEIIAKYNAGKALLKANPSILDGKIGELSAAAQGPAKKFRDLLLVEDADLEKFMSGGNAIKAGCTASVRNELEGFKFDFAEVLGLWDTS
;
A
#
# COMPACT_ATOMS: atom_id res chain seq x y z
N MET A 1 -21.85 15.95 3.16
CA MET A 1 -20.37 16.02 3.27
C MET A 1 -19.91 14.77 3.96
N LEU A 2 -19.25 13.84 3.26
CA LEU A 2 -18.62 12.70 3.93
C LEU A 2 -17.43 13.26 4.71
N SER A 3 -17.49 13.25 6.04
CA SER A 3 -16.36 13.68 6.86
C SER A 3 -15.17 12.79 6.51
N GLN A 4 -14.07 13.38 6.09
CA GLN A 4 -12.79 12.68 6.07
C GLN A 4 -12.44 12.38 7.53
N THR A 5 -12.84 11.21 8.02
CA THR A 5 -12.46 10.73 9.33
C THR A 5 -10.96 10.58 9.32
N LYS A 6 -10.27 11.39 10.14
CA LYS A 6 -8.83 11.26 10.32
C LYS A 6 -8.50 9.82 10.71
N PRO A 7 -7.40 9.24 10.19
CA PRO A 7 -6.98 7.90 10.59
C PRO A 7 -6.87 7.79 12.11
N THR A 8 -7.37 6.70 12.68
CA THR A 8 -7.27 6.45 14.11
C THR A 8 -5.80 6.19 14.49
N PRO A 9 -5.42 6.39 15.78
CA PRO A 9 -4.08 6.04 16.24
C PRO A 9 -3.69 4.58 15.97
N GLU A 10 -4.66 3.66 16.03
CA GLU A 10 -4.44 2.25 15.71
C GLU A 10 -4.02 2.03 14.25
N ILE A 11 -4.71 2.68 13.30
CA ILE A 11 -4.36 2.60 11.88
C ILE A 11 -2.98 3.20 11.62
N ILE A 12 -2.65 4.31 12.30
CA ILE A 12 -1.33 4.95 12.19
C ILE A 12 -0.24 4.02 12.75
N ALA A 13 -0.48 3.35 13.88
CA ALA A 13 0.46 2.41 14.47
C ALA A 13 0.70 1.21 13.55
N LYS A 14 -0.37 0.62 12.99
CA LYS A 14 -0.28 -0.47 12.00
C LYS A 14 0.52 -0.01 10.78
N TYR A 15 0.18 1.13 10.18
CA TYR A 15 0.93 1.72 9.06
C TYR A 15 2.43 1.85 9.34
N ASN A 16 2.80 2.41 10.51
CA ASN A 16 4.20 2.57 10.88
C ASN A 16 4.92 1.22 11.08
N ALA A 17 4.23 0.22 11.65
CA ALA A 17 4.78 -1.13 11.81
C ALA A 17 5.04 -1.80 10.44
N GLY A 18 4.07 -1.74 9.52
CA GLY A 18 4.24 -2.26 8.16
C GLY A 18 5.37 -1.54 7.40
N LYS A 19 5.49 -0.22 7.56
CA LYS A 19 6.61 0.56 7.01
C LYS A 19 7.96 0.10 7.57
N ALA A 20 8.07 -0.12 8.88
CA ALA A 20 9.30 -0.61 9.50
C ALA A 20 9.67 -2.01 8.99
N LEU A 21 8.69 -2.91 8.86
CA LEU A 21 8.88 -4.26 8.34
C LEU A 21 9.36 -4.22 6.88
N LEU A 22 8.73 -3.41 6.03
CA LEU A 22 9.14 -3.24 4.65
C LEU A 22 10.55 -2.62 4.54
N LYS A 23 10.90 -1.66 5.42
CA LYS A 23 12.27 -1.11 5.46
C LYS A 23 13.31 -2.18 5.84
N ALA A 24 12.98 -3.07 6.77
CA ALA A 24 13.87 -4.15 7.20
C ALA A 24 14.02 -5.24 6.12
N ASN A 25 12.98 -5.47 5.30
CA ASN A 25 13.02 -6.39 4.18
C ASN A 25 12.31 -5.80 2.94
N PRO A 26 13.00 -4.97 2.14
CA PRO A 26 12.40 -4.29 0.99
C PRO A 26 11.84 -5.21 -0.10
N SER A 27 12.36 -6.43 -0.18
CA SER A 27 11.95 -7.46 -1.14
C SER A 27 10.74 -8.29 -0.69
N ILE A 28 10.20 -8.10 0.53
CA ILE A 28 9.15 -8.97 1.07
C ILE A 28 7.88 -9.02 0.21
N LEU A 29 7.64 -7.97 -0.58
CA LEU A 29 6.49 -7.86 -1.47
C LEU A 29 6.77 -8.32 -2.91
N ASP A 30 8.03 -8.61 -3.28
CA ASP A 30 8.40 -8.84 -4.67
C ASP A 30 7.70 -10.07 -5.26
N GLY A 31 7.54 -11.14 -4.47
CA GLY A 31 6.79 -12.32 -4.86
C GLY A 31 5.32 -12.01 -5.18
N LYS A 32 4.63 -11.30 -4.27
CA LYS A 32 3.23 -10.90 -4.46
C LYS A 32 3.04 -9.89 -5.58
N ILE A 33 3.98 -8.97 -5.78
CA ILE A 33 3.97 -8.08 -6.94
C ILE A 33 4.13 -8.89 -8.23
N GLY A 34 4.97 -9.93 -8.23
CA GLY A 34 5.17 -10.82 -9.39
C GLY A 34 3.92 -11.61 -9.80
N GLU A 35 2.97 -11.83 -8.89
CA GLU A 35 1.68 -12.48 -9.17
C GLU A 35 0.71 -11.58 -9.97
N LEU A 36 0.94 -10.25 -9.97
CA LEU A 36 0.11 -9.30 -10.70
C LEU A 36 0.41 -9.32 -12.20
N SER A 37 -0.55 -8.84 -12.98
CA SER A 37 -0.39 -8.56 -14.40
C SER A 37 0.79 -7.61 -14.63
N ALA A 38 1.46 -7.75 -15.77
CA ALA A 38 2.58 -6.88 -16.14
C ALA A 38 2.22 -5.38 -16.09
N ALA A 39 0.96 -5.04 -16.38
CA ALA A 39 0.45 -3.67 -16.31
C ALA A 39 0.28 -3.14 -14.87
N ALA A 40 -0.02 -4.02 -13.90
CA ALA A 40 -0.20 -3.67 -12.50
C ALA A 40 1.10 -3.71 -11.67
N GLN A 41 2.11 -4.48 -12.11
CA GLN A 41 3.40 -4.57 -11.43
C GLN A 41 4.08 -3.21 -11.21
N GLY A 42 4.08 -2.35 -12.24
CA GLY A 42 4.67 -1.01 -12.14
C GLY A 42 4.01 -0.15 -11.07
N PRO A 43 2.67 0.05 -11.13
CA PRO A 43 1.91 0.71 -10.07
C PRO A 43 2.10 0.09 -8.68
N ALA A 44 2.11 -1.24 -8.54
CA ALA A 44 2.31 -1.90 -7.25
C ALA A 44 3.69 -1.63 -6.64
N LYS A 45 4.76 -1.59 -7.46
CA LYS A 45 6.09 -1.16 -7.01
C LYS A 45 6.07 0.29 -6.51
N LYS A 46 5.35 1.19 -7.19
CA LYS A 46 5.21 2.58 -6.71
C LYS A 46 4.51 2.67 -5.35
N PHE A 47 3.54 1.79 -5.06
CA PHE A 47 2.94 1.71 -3.71
C PHE A 47 3.95 1.27 -2.65
N ARG A 48 4.73 0.23 -2.93
CA ARG A 48 5.83 -0.22 -2.06
C ARG A 48 6.83 0.92 -1.82
N ASP A 49 7.25 1.60 -2.88
CA ASP A 49 8.24 2.67 -2.81
C ASP A 49 7.71 3.88 -2.02
N LEU A 50 6.42 4.20 -2.12
CA LEU A 50 5.78 5.25 -1.31
C LEU A 50 5.89 4.99 0.21
N LEU A 51 5.85 3.73 0.64
CA LEU A 51 6.03 3.38 2.05
C LEU A 51 7.48 3.51 2.52
N LEU A 52 8.44 3.41 1.60
CA LEU A 52 9.86 3.53 1.92
C LEU A 52 10.34 4.99 2.05
N VAL A 53 9.54 5.96 1.60
CA VAL A 53 9.84 7.39 1.76
C VAL A 53 9.94 7.73 3.25
N GLU A 54 11.06 8.33 3.69
CA GLU A 54 11.34 8.59 5.11
C GLU A 54 10.24 9.44 5.77
N ASP A 55 9.90 10.58 5.18
CA ASP A 55 8.94 11.55 5.72
C ASP A 55 7.49 11.32 5.25
N ALA A 56 7.20 10.17 4.64
CA ALA A 56 5.83 9.81 4.31
C ALA A 56 5.08 9.40 5.59
N ASP A 57 4.05 10.17 5.92
CA ASP A 57 2.98 9.80 6.84
C ASP A 57 1.83 9.11 6.08
N LEU A 58 0.84 8.62 6.82
CA LEU A 58 -0.31 7.94 6.26
C LEU A 58 -1.13 8.82 5.30
N GLU A 59 -1.21 10.13 5.53
CA GLU A 59 -1.96 11.05 4.66
C GLU A 59 -1.26 11.24 3.31
N LYS A 60 0.07 11.41 3.33
CA LYS A 60 0.91 11.45 2.13
C LYS A 60 0.87 10.13 1.38
N PHE A 61 0.89 9.00 2.09
CA PHE A 61 0.75 7.69 1.48
C PHE A 61 -0.60 7.52 0.77
N MET A 62 -1.71 7.88 1.42
CA MET A 62 -3.04 7.81 0.81
C MET A 62 -3.15 8.72 -0.42
N SER A 63 -2.66 9.97 -0.30
CA SER A 63 -2.66 10.93 -1.40
C SER A 63 -1.81 10.47 -2.58
N GLY A 64 -0.59 9.97 -2.33
CA GLY A 64 0.28 9.40 -3.35
C GLY A 64 -0.32 8.15 -4.00
N GLY A 65 -0.96 7.29 -3.20
CA GLY A 65 -1.67 6.11 -3.68
C GLY A 65 -2.82 6.45 -4.62
N ASN A 66 -3.59 7.49 -4.31
CA ASN A 66 -4.65 7.99 -5.18
C ASN A 66 -4.09 8.51 -6.51
N ALA A 67 -2.95 9.21 -6.49
CA ALA A 67 -2.29 9.68 -7.70
C ALA A 67 -1.80 8.52 -8.60
N ILE A 68 -1.25 7.46 -8.01
CA ILE A 68 -0.87 6.23 -8.74
C ILE A 68 -2.10 5.63 -9.43
N LYS A 69 -3.20 5.45 -8.70
CA LYS A 69 -4.44 4.88 -9.22
C LYS A 69 -5.09 5.75 -10.31
N ALA A 70 -5.00 7.07 -10.20
CA ALA A 70 -5.54 8.00 -11.20
C ALA A 70 -4.90 7.80 -12.59
N GLY A 71 -3.62 7.43 -12.64
CA GLY A 71 -2.91 7.12 -13.89
C GLY A 71 -3.16 5.71 -14.44
N CYS A 72 -3.94 4.88 -13.75
CA CYS A 72 -4.18 3.49 -14.14
C CYS A 72 -5.52 3.31 -14.85
N THR A 73 -5.61 2.29 -15.71
CA THR A 73 -6.89 1.85 -16.30
C THR A 73 -7.81 1.26 -15.21
N ALA A 74 -9.12 1.16 -15.50
CA ALA A 74 -10.06 0.56 -14.55
C ALA A 74 -9.68 -0.89 -14.17
N SER A 75 -9.23 -1.68 -15.14
CA SER A 75 -8.78 -3.06 -14.91
C SER A 75 -7.58 -3.12 -13.96
N VAL A 76 -6.56 -2.27 -14.18
CA VAL A 76 -5.38 -2.20 -13.29
C VAL A 76 -5.76 -1.69 -11.91
N ARG A 77 -6.67 -0.71 -11.80
CA ARG A 77 -7.15 -0.23 -10.50
C ARG A 77 -7.83 -1.35 -9.70
N ASN A 78 -8.70 -2.15 -10.33
CA ASN A 78 -9.39 -3.25 -9.67
C ASN A 78 -8.40 -4.31 -9.17
N GLU A 79 -7.38 -4.63 -9.97
CA GLU A 79 -6.32 -5.55 -9.57
C GLU A 79 -5.53 -5.03 -8.36
N LEU A 80 -5.17 -3.74 -8.35
CA LEU A 80 -4.51 -3.09 -7.22
C LEU A 80 -5.39 -3.02 -5.96
N GLU A 81 -6.72 -2.90 -6.11
CA GLU A 81 -7.67 -2.98 -4.99
C GLU A 81 -7.74 -4.38 -4.38
N GLY A 82 -7.54 -5.44 -5.16
CA GLY A 82 -7.37 -6.80 -4.64
C GLY A 82 -6.03 -6.95 -3.92
N PHE A 83 -4.95 -6.51 -4.58
CA PHE A 83 -3.59 -6.57 -4.06
C PHE A 83 -3.41 -5.88 -2.69
N LYS A 84 -4.22 -4.88 -2.35
CA LYS A 84 -4.13 -4.19 -1.05
C LYS A 84 -4.30 -5.14 0.14
N PHE A 85 -5.07 -6.22 -0.01
CA PHE A 85 -5.29 -7.19 1.05
C PHE A 85 -4.04 -8.07 1.22
N ASP A 86 -3.52 -8.64 0.12
CA ASP A 86 -2.25 -9.39 0.12
C ASP A 86 -1.11 -8.54 0.68
N PHE A 87 -1.03 -7.29 0.24
CA PHE A 87 -0.05 -6.30 0.69
C PHE A 87 -0.08 -6.13 2.20
N ALA A 88 -1.27 -5.93 2.74
CA ALA A 88 -1.45 -5.62 4.13
C ALA A 88 -1.39 -6.89 5.01
N GLU A 89 -1.67 -8.08 4.47
CA GLU A 89 -1.35 -9.36 5.12
C GLU A 89 0.16 -9.56 5.26
N VAL A 90 0.93 -9.39 4.18
CA VAL A 90 2.40 -9.50 4.19
C VAL A 90 3.04 -8.55 5.20
N LEU A 91 2.47 -7.36 5.36
CA LEU A 91 2.95 -6.34 6.30
C LEU A 91 2.36 -6.46 7.72
N GLY A 92 1.52 -7.46 8.00
CA GLY A 92 0.91 -7.66 9.32
C GLY A 92 -0.02 -6.51 9.75
N LEU A 93 -0.68 -5.85 8.80
CA LEU A 93 -1.54 -4.69 9.04
C LEU A 93 -2.98 -5.07 9.46
N TRP A 94 -3.32 -6.36 9.43
CA TRP A 94 -4.59 -6.89 9.95
C TRP A 94 -4.30 -8.03 10.92
N ASP A 95 -5.12 -8.17 11.96
CA ASP A 95 -5.18 -9.40 12.73
C ASP A 95 -5.90 -10.45 11.88
N THR A 96 -5.22 -11.55 11.55
CA THR A 96 -5.80 -12.71 10.85
C THR A 96 -6.42 -13.71 11.83
N SER A 97 -6.83 -13.25 13.03
CA SER A 97 -7.42 -14.08 14.09
C SER A 97 -8.93 -14.00 14.13
#